data_AF-A0A3M7DR34-F1
#
_entry.id   AF-A0A3M7DR34-F1
#
_cell.length_a   1.000
_cell.length_b   1.000
_cell.length_c   1.000
_cell.angle_alpha   90.00
_cell.angle_beta   90.00
_cell.angle_gamma   90.00
#
_symmetry.space_group_name_H-M   'P 1'
#
loop_
_entity.id
_entity.type
_entity.pdbx_description
1 polymer ?
#
loop_
_entity_poly.entity_id
_entity_poly.type
_entity_poly.pdbx_seq_one_letter_code
_entity_poly.pdbx_strand_id
1 'polypeptide(L)'
;MDGENVIGRCPLPEVAEALGPFIKPRDEVSRIRQELQSYLQKQAGSADVPLSTANITASSERDVLSPRPALSGVRKAYLQALRAHSEAQNKHDTLRADLGRLSAGALDENKKTTTSTSVTENHLPLLRQRERQRKLQAIQRAFEGISSTGKAATNAHIDDLVRQKAGDLPAPPSVQQPTYTEKPDVDSRVLELKKAIIATKRRMDLLTTSDSRSNDGTSRQTQSEVAGLQAALQELTIWMEDQLSVIGSAEGDSQAAPPTPPTGEQANSEATTNSVEDIGALYDDYIDARERLITTINSPPSTTTTPDNSRSMSRSPPNRDIERRTSPAETLLPHIRRLASTKWNEQALIQQSAYLRRQISTAEGEDQRLILRLADESHIVQPGASKGKDWAEAGREASRATIEAASERLKVGEKATASARKALEEIEHVPKVFEESSFRA
;
A
#
# COMPACT_ATOMS: atom_id res chain seq x y z
N MET A 1 13.99 -22.97 65.58
CA MET A 1 13.05 -21.92 66.06
C MET A 1 12.02 -21.82 64.97
N ASP A 2 11.04 -22.70 65.08
CA ASP A 2 10.36 -23.28 63.94
C ASP A 2 9.15 -22.43 63.58
N GLY A 3 8.92 -22.21 62.28
CA GLY A 3 7.95 -21.22 61.76
C GLY A 3 6.51 -21.43 62.26
N GLU A 4 6.17 -22.66 62.65
CA GLU A 4 4.85 -23.00 63.22
C GLU A 4 4.58 -22.33 64.58
N ASN A 5 5.62 -22.07 65.38
CA ASN A 5 5.46 -21.44 66.69
C ASN A 5 5.21 -19.92 66.64
N VAL A 6 5.35 -19.30 65.46
CA VAL A 6 5.09 -17.86 65.28
C VAL A 6 3.60 -17.58 65.02
N ILE A 7 2.89 -18.53 64.37
CA ILE A 7 1.47 -18.38 64.01
C ILE A 7 0.58 -18.33 65.26
N GLY A 8 0.94 -19.06 66.32
CA GLY A 8 0.18 -19.07 67.59
C GLY A 8 0.38 -17.84 68.49
N ARG A 9 1.30 -16.92 68.16
CA ARG A 9 1.64 -15.74 69.01
C ARG A 9 1.19 -14.40 68.40
N CYS A 10 0.53 -14.42 67.25
CA CYS A 10 0.01 -13.23 66.59
C CYS A 10 -1.36 -12.84 67.15
N PRO A 11 -1.60 -11.56 67.50
CA PRO A 11 -2.87 -11.09 68.06
C PRO A 11 -4.04 -11.11 67.05
N LEU A 12 -3.77 -11.43 65.77
CA LEU A 12 -4.74 -11.51 64.68
C LEU A 12 -4.48 -12.79 63.84
N PRO A 13 -5.24 -13.88 64.06
CA PRO A 13 -5.00 -15.17 63.41
C PRO A 13 -5.27 -15.17 61.90
N GLU A 14 -6.25 -14.37 61.44
CA GLU A 14 -6.62 -14.26 60.02
C GLU A 14 -5.49 -13.65 59.16
N VAL A 15 -4.75 -12.68 59.71
CA VAL A 15 -3.58 -12.09 59.05
C VAL A 15 -2.41 -13.07 59.05
N ALA A 16 -2.26 -13.86 60.12
CA ALA A 16 -1.21 -14.88 60.20
C ALA A 16 -1.44 -16.01 59.19
N GLU A 17 -2.70 -16.40 58.95
CA GLU A 17 -3.06 -17.39 57.93
C GLU A 17 -2.83 -16.84 56.51
N ALA A 18 -3.22 -15.59 56.24
CA ALA A 18 -2.97 -14.94 54.96
C ALA A 18 -1.47 -14.76 54.64
N LEU A 19 -0.63 -14.54 55.67
CA LEU A 19 0.81 -14.41 55.52
C LEU A 19 1.57 -15.74 55.63
N GLY A 20 0.91 -16.81 56.09
CA GLY A 20 1.46 -18.17 56.19
C GLY A 20 2.24 -18.65 54.96
N PRO A 21 1.70 -18.55 53.74
CA PRO A 21 2.44 -18.97 52.53
C PRO A 21 3.67 -18.10 52.20
N PHE A 22 3.79 -16.91 52.80
CA PHE A 22 4.89 -15.98 52.58
C PHE A 22 5.93 -15.99 53.72
N ILE A 23 5.60 -16.54 54.88
CA ILE A 23 6.49 -16.66 56.03
C ILE A 23 7.25 -17.99 55.94
N LYS A 24 8.45 -17.94 55.37
CA LYS A 24 9.35 -19.11 55.27
C LYS A 24 10.14 -19.32 56.57
N PRO A 25 10.51 -20.58 56.91
CA PRO A 25 11.36 -20.84 58.06
C PRO A 25 12.72 -20.16 57.89
N ARG A 26 13.32 -19.77 59.03
CA ARG A 26 14.57 -18.99 59.07
C ARG A 26 15.71 -19.64 58.28
N ASP A 27 15.75 -20.97 58.27
CA ASP A 27 16.79 -21.74 57.60
C ASP A 27 16.62 -21.67 56.06
N GLU A 28 15.39 -21.78 55.55
CA GLU A 28 15.11 -21.56 54.12
C GLU A 28 15.42 -20.13 53.69
N VAL A 29 15.05 -19.14 54.51
CA VAL A 29 15.37 -17.74 54.22
C VAL A 29 16.87 -17.52 54.18
N SER A 30 17.63 -18.15 55.08
CA SER A 30 19.09 -18.06 55.09
C SER A 30 19.72 -18.73 53.86
N ARG A 31 19.19 -19.88 53.43
CA ARG A 31 19.62 -20.59 52.21
C ARG A 31 19.32 -19.79 50.96
N ILE A 32 18.11 -19.25 50.82
CA ILE A 32 17.71 -18.37 49.71
C ILE A 32 18.60 -17.13 49.68
N ARG A 33 18.88 -16.52 50.84
CA ARG A 33 19.77 -15.35 50.92
C ARG A 33 21.19 -15.67 50.47
N GLN A 34 21.74 -16.82 50.87
CA GLN A 34 23.06 -17.28 50.43
C GLN A 34 23.08 -17.59 48.93
N GLU A 35 22.04 -18.22 48.40
CA GLU A 35 21.92 -18.52 46.97
C GLU A 35 21.83 -17.24 46.14
N LEU A 36 20.98 -16.29 46.53
CA LEU A 36 20.88 -14.97 45.90
C LEU A 36 22.18 -14.19 46.00
N GLN A 37 22.85 -14.23 47.16
CA GLN A 37 24.15 -13.60 47.34
C GLN A 37 25.19 -14.21 46.39
N SER A 38 25.22 -15.54 46.25
CA SER A 38 26.11 -16.21 45.30
C SER A 38 25.79 -15.88 43.84
N TYR A 39 24.51 -15.74 43.49
CA TYR A 39 24.04 -15.37 42.16
C TYR A 39 24.41 -13.92 41.82
N LEU A 40 24.17 -13.00 42.76
CA LEU A 40 24.53 -11.60 42.61
C LEU A 40 26.05 -11.40 42.57
N GLN A 41 26.82 -12.14 43.36
CA GLN A 41 28.28 -12.12 43.32
C GLN A 41 28.80 -12.64 41.98
N LYS A 42 28.22 -13.71 41.42
CA LYS A 42 28.50 -14.18 40.06
C LYS A 42 28.17 -13.12 39.01
N GLN A 43 27.11 -12.33 39.19
CA GLN A 43 26.70 -11.30 38.25
C GLN A 43 27.53 -10.01 38.37
N ALA A 44 27.99 -9.65 39.58
CA ALA A 44 28.82 -8.48 39.85
C ALA A 44 30.30 -8.71 39.53
N GLY A 45 30.75 -9.95 39.34
CA GLY A 45 32.09 -10.28 38.86
C GLY A 45 33.26 -9.95 39.81
N SER A 46 32.98 -9.55 41.05
CA SER A 46 34.01 -9.26 42.07
C SER A 46 33.90 -10.28 43.21
N ALA A 47 34.94 -11.10 43.38
CA ALA A 47 34.92 -12.22 44.31
C ALA A 47 35.02 -11.80 45.79
N ASP A 48 35.51 -10.59 46.11
CA ASP A 48 35.94 -10.27 47.49
C ASP A 48 35.38 -8.95 48.08
N VAL A 49 34.35 -8.34 47.49
CA VAL A 49 33.76 -7.10 48.03
C VAL A 49 32.37 -7.37 48.60
N PRO A 50 32.08 -7.01 49.87
CA PRO A 50 30.74 -7.15 50.42
C PRO A 50 29.75 -6.34 49.58
N LEU A 51 28.62 -6.98 49.26
CA LEU A 51 27.51 -6.38 48.50
C LEU A 51 26.88 -5.25 49.31
N SER A 52 27.49 -4.07 49.29
CA SER A 52 26.88 -2.83 49.76
C SER A 52 26.07 -2.21 48.62
N THR A 53 24.97 -1.53 48.94
CA THR A 53 24.05 -0.91 47.97
C THR A 53 24.76 0.01 46.97
N ALA A 54 25.89 0.59 47.36
CA ALA A 54 26.75 1.42 46.51
C ALA A 54 27.51 0.64 45.41
N ASN A 55 27.80 -0.64 45.60
CA ASN A 55 28.61 -1.45 44.67
C ASN A 55 27.77 -2.10 43.55
N ILE A 56 26.45 -2.21 43.76
CA ILE A 56 25.50 -2.76 42.79
C ILE A 56 25.20 -1.73 41.69
N THR A 57 25.15 -0.44 42.03
CA THR A 57 24.90 0.64 41.07
C THR A 57 26.15 0.99 40.25
N ALA A 58 27.35 0.92 40.84
CA ALA A 58 28.61 1.24 40.16
C ALA A 58 28.98 0.25 39.03
N SER A 59 28.46 -0.98 39.08
CA SER A 59 28.73 -2.01 38.06
C SER A 59 27.83 -1.90 36.82
N SER A 60 26.85 -0.98 36.83
CA SER A 60 25.85 -0.86 35.76
C SER A 60 26.36 -0.15 34.50
N GLU A 61 27.45 0.62 34.57
CA GLU A 61 27.91 1.41 33.44
C GLU A 61 29.05 0.75 32.63
N ARG A 62 29.79 -0.21 33.21
CA ARG A 62 31.03 -0.71 32.57
C ARG A 62 30.96 -2.08 31.92
N ASP A 63 29.94 -2.90 32.19
CA ASP A 63 29.94 -4.29 31.70
C ASP A 63 28.62 -4.72 31.04
N VAL A 64 28.07 -3.88 30.17
CA VAL A 64 26.99 -4.28 29.24
C VAL A 64 27.55 -5.02 28.00
N LEU A 65 28.89 -5.09 27.87
CA LEU A 65 29.58 -5.49 26.64
C LEU A 65 30.20 -6.90 26.64
N SER A 66 30.24 -7.62 27.77
CA SER A 66 30.75 -9.00 27.78
C SER A 66 29.64 -10.06 27.78
N PRO A 67 29.83 -11.21 27.10
CA PRO A 67 28.80 -12.24 27.00
C PRO A 67 28.71 -13.02 28.33
N ARG A 68 27.68 -12.76 29.13
CA ARG A 68 27.35 -13.53 30.35
C ARG A 68 26.06 -14.35 30.20
N PRO A 69 25.97 -15.50 30.90
CA PRO A 69 25.26 -16.67 30.41
C PRO A 69 23.74 -16.53 30.52
N ALA A 70 23.06 -17.05 29.50
CA ALA A 70 21.67 -17.50 29.49
C ALA A 70 20.59 -16.52 29.97
N LEU A 71 20.69 -15.23 29.64
CA LEU A 71 19.49 -14.39 29.60
C LEU A 71 18.62 -14.88 28.43
N SER A 72 17.53 -15.59 28.75
CA SER A 72 16.57 -16.13 27.78
C SER A 72 15.36 -15.19 27.63
N GLY A 73 14.79 -15.12 26.43
CA GLY A 73 13.54 -14.42 26.14
C GLY A 73 13.65 -12.88 26.05
N VAL A 74 12.60 -12.21 26.53
CA VAL A 74 12.36 -10.76 26.36
C VAL A 74 13.50 -9.89 26.90
N ARG A 75 14.13 -10.31 28.00
CA ARG A 75 15.23 -9.56 28.62
C ARG A 75 16.47 -9.50 27.71
N LYS A 76 16.73 -10.56 26.93
CA LYS A 76 17.82 -10.58 25.94
C LYS A 76 17.50 -9.64 24.78
N ALA A 77 16.26 -9.67 24.29
CA ALA A 77 15.81 -8.78 23.22
C ALA A 77 15.88 -7.32 23.65
N TYR A 78 15.48 -7.00 24.88
CA TYR A 78 15.58 -5.65 25.45
C TYR A 78 17.04 -5.17 25.53
N LEU A 79 17.96 -6.00 26.03
CA LEU A 79 19.38 -5.63 26.07
C LEU A 79 20.00 -5.48 24.67
N GLN A 80 19.59 -6.33 23.72
CA GLN A 80 20.03 -6.19 22.33
C GLN A 80 19.50 -4.91 21.68
N ALA A 81 18.23 -4.56 21.95
CA ALA A 81 17.64 -3.31 21.48
C ALA A 81 18.33 -2.10 22.10
N LEU A 82 18.67 -2.16 23.39
CA LEU A 82 19.35 -1.07 24.09
C LEU A 82 20.78 -0.87 23.55
N ARG A 83 21.50 -1.97 23.25
CA ARG A 83 22.80 -1.90 22.55
C ARG A 83 22.66 -1.27 21.16
N ALA A 84 21.72 -1.77 20.35
CA ALA A 84 21.48 -1.24 19.02
C ALA A 84 21.09 0.25 19.04
N HIS A 85 20.31 0.67 20.05
CA HIS A 85 19.96 2.07 20.25
C HIS A 85 21.18 2.92 20.59
N SER A 86 22.04 2.47 21.51
CA SER A 86 23.28 3.18 21.84
C SER A 86 24.24 3.30 20.64
N GLU A 87 24.36 2.25 19.82
CA GLU A 87 25.14 2.27 18.59
C GLU A 87 24.55 3.24 17.55
N ALA A 88 23.22 3.27 17.42
CA ALA A 88 22.53 4.17 16.51
C ALA A 88 22.69 5.63 16.94
N GLN A 89 22.61 5.91 18.25
CA GLN A 89 22.82 7.25 18.80
C GLN A 89 24.26 7.72 18.57
N ASN A 90 25.25 6.87 18.82
CA ASN A 90 26.65 7.19 18.52
C ASN A 90 26.85 7.51 17.03
N LYS A 91 26.27 6.71 16.13
CA LYS A 91 26.32 6.98 14.68
C LYS A 91 25.66 8.31 14.31
N HIS A 92 24.52 8.61 14.91
CA HIS A 92 23.83 9.88 14.71
C HIS A 92 24.68 11.07 15.17
N ASP A 93 25.30 10.95 16.34
CA ASP A 93 26.14 12.00 16.90
C ASP A 93 27.43 12.20 16.09
N THR A 94 28.02 11.12 15.56
CA THR A 94 29.15 11.24 14.61
C THR A 94 28.74 11.94 13.32
N LEU A 95 27.59 11.57 12.73
CA LEU A 95 27.09 12.22 11.52
C LEU A 95 26.75 13.69 11.77
N ARG A 96 26.21 14.00 12.95
CA ARG A 96 25.91 15.37 13.36
C ARG A 96 27.19 16.19 13.53
N ALA A 97 28.24 15.61 14.11
CA ALA A 97 29.55 16.24 14.23
C ALA A 97 30.19 16.47 12.86
N ASP A 98 30.08 15.50 11.93
CA ASP A 98 30.59 15.62 10.57
C ASP A 98 29.83 16.70 9.77
N LEU A 99 28.50 16.76 9.89
CA LEU A 99 27.71 17.86 9.32
C LEU A 99 28.12 19.21 9.91
N GLY A 100 28.36 19.27 11.22
CA GLY A 100 28.89 20.46 11.88
C GLY A 100 30.24 20.90 11.28
N ARG A 101 31.17 19.96 11.07
CA ARG A 101 32.49 20.23 10.45
C ARG A 101 32.37 20.70 9.00
N LEU A 102 31.47 20.10 8.22
CA LEU A 102 31.21 20.52 6.83
C LEU A 102 30.58 21.92 6.77
N SER A 103 29.69 22.25 7.72
CA SER A 103 29.11 23.60 7.81
C SER A 103 30.11 24.66 8.30
N ALA A 104 31.01 24.30 9.23
CA ALA A 104 32.02 25.21 9.76
C ALA A 104 33.14 25.47 8.75
N GLY A 105 33.57 24.45 8.00
CA GLY A 105 34.53 24.61 6.90
C GLY A 105 34.02 25.47 5.73
N ALA A 106 32.71 25.67 5.61
CA ALA A 106 32.10 26.57 4.64
C ALA A 106 32.03 28.04 5.10
N LEU A 107 32.26 28.32 6.40
CA LEU A 107 32.18 29.67 6.95
C LEU A 107 33.53 30.41 6.92
N ASP A 108 34.68 29.70 6.95
CA ASP A 108 36.01 30.32 6.88
C ASP A 108 36.43 30.77 5.47
N GLU A 109 35.84 30.20 4.41
CA GLU A 109 36.04 30.63 3.01
C GLU A 109 35.12 31.79 2.59
N ASN A 110 34.28 32.29 3.51
CA ASN A 110 33.20 33.23 3.18
C ASN A 110 33.52 34.69 3.52
N LYS A 111 34.74 35.12 3.22
CA LYS A 111 35.16 36.53 3.23
C LYS A 111 35.36 37.06 1.81
N LYS A 112 34.45 36.73 0.87
CA LYS A 112 34.30 37.45 -0.40
C LYS A 112 32.84 37.34 -0.88
N THR A 113 32.18 38.48 -0.79
CA THR A 113 30.79 38.76 -1.13
C THR A 113 30.49 38.52 -2.61
N THR A 114 29.91 37.35 -2.98
CA THR A 114 29.10 37.07 -4.21
C THR A 114 28.83 35.56 -4.36
N THR A 115 27.92 34.96 -3.58
CA THR A 115 27.79 33.48 -3.45
C THR A 115 26.41 32.91 -3.80
N SER A 116 25.81 33.31 -4.93
CA SER A 116 24.71 32.52 -5.51
C SER A 116 24.98 32.05 -6.94
N THR A 117 25.81 32.76 -7.70
CA THR A 117 26.24 32.35 -9.05
C THR A 117 27.54 31.54 -9.07
N SER A 118 28.44 31.74 -8.11
CA SER A 118 29.74 31.04 -8.07
C SER A 118 29.64 29.57 -7.61
N VAL A 119 28.64 29.21 -6.79
CA VAL A 119 28.45 27.82 -6.33
C VAL A 119 28.01 26.92 -7.48
N THR A 120 27.13 27.41 -8.35
CA THR A 120 26.70 26.67 -9.56
C THR A 120 27.79 26.65 -10.63
N GLU A 121 28.56 27.74 -10.79
CA GLU A 121 29.69 27.81 -11.71
C GLU A 121 30.87 26.92 -11.31
N ASN A 122 31.14 26.74 -10.02
CA ASN A 122 32.20 25.84 -9.53
C ASN A 122 31.76 24.37 -9.47
N HIS A 123 30.46 24.10 -9.31
CA HIS A 123 29.95 22.72 -9.23
C HIS A 123 29.80 22.04 -10.60
N LEU A 124 29.47 22.79 -11.65
CA LEU A 124 29.40 22.28 -13.03
C LEU A 124 30.70 21.62 -13.54
N PRO A 125 31.90 22.25 -13.41
CA PRO A 125 33.14 21.62 -13.85
C PRO A 125 33.48 20.38 -13.03
N LEU A 126 33.19 20.37 -11.72
CA LEU A 126 33.36 19.19 -10.86
C LEU A 126 32.44 18.02 -11.28
N LEU A 127 31.18 18.31 -11.64
CA LEU A 127 30.27 17.30 -12.18
C LEU A 127 30.78 16.73 -13.50
N ARG A 128 31.25 17.59 -14.42
CA ARG A 128 31.84 17.16 -15.70
C ARG A 128 33.08 16.29 -15.49
N GLN A 129 33.93 16.65 -14.53
CA GLN A 129 35.13 15.87 -14.20
C GLN A 129 34.75 14.49 -13.61
N ARG A 130 33.79 14.45 -12.69
CA ARG A 130 33.27 13.18 -12.14
C ARG A 130 32.62 12.30 -13.21
N GLU A 131 31.89 12.90 -14.14
CA GLU A 131 31.30 12.18 -15.26
C GLU A 131 32.39 11.62 -16.19
N ARG A 132 33.41 12.41 -16.52
CA ARG A 132 34.57 11.96 -17.29
C ARG A 132 35.29 10.80 -16.59
N GLN A 133 35.47 10.89 -15.27
CA GLN A 133 36.07 9.81 -14.48
C GLN A 133 35.21 8.53 -14.50
N ARG A 134 33.88 8.64 -14.36
CA ARG A 134 32.97 7.49 -14.49
C ARG A 134 33.05 6.84 -15.87
N LYS A 135 33.09 7.65 -16.93
CA LYS A 135 33.26 7.18 -18.32
C LYS A 135 34.58 6.43 -18.49
N LEU A 136 35.69 7.00 -17.99
CA LEU A 136 36.99 6.35 -18.03
C LEU A 136 37.02 5.05 -17.22
N GLN A 137 36.40 5.02 -16.04
CA GLN A 137 36.29 3.80 -15.24
C GLN A 137 35.43 2.73 -15.94
N ALA A 138 34.36 3.11 -16.64
CA ALA A 138 33.56 2.16 -17.42
C ALA A 138 34.38 1.57 -18.57
N ILE A 139 35.16 2.40 -19.29
CA ILE A 139 36.08 1.95 -20.34
C ILE A 139 37.16 1.04 -19.74
N GLN A 140 37.72 1.39 -18.59
CA GLN A 140 38.72 0.58 -17.90
C GLN A 140 38.14 -0.78 -17.49
N ARG A 141 36.94 -0.82 -16.89
CA ARG A 141 36.26 -2.09 -16.56
C ARG A 141 35.95 -2.92 -17.80
N ALA A 142 35.52 -2.28 -18.90
CA ALA A 142 35.29 -2.97 -20.16
C ALA A 142 36.61 -3.54 -20.72
N PHE A 143 37.71 -2.80 -20.63
CA PHE A 143 39.04 -3.26 -21.04
C PHE A 143 39.57 -4.39 -20.14
N GLU A 144 39.37 -4.32 -18.82
CA GLU A 144 39.67 -5.39 -17.87
C GLU A 144 38.81 -6.63 -18.17
N GLY A 145 37.54 -6.44 -18.51
CA GLY A 145 36.64 -7.48 -19.00
C GLY A 145 37.15 -8.14 -20.28
N ILE A 146 37.50 -7.35 -21.30
CA ILE A 146 38.00 -7.84 -22.59
C ILE A 146 39.40 -8.46 -22.46
N SER A 147 40.25 -7.94 -21.58
CA SER A 147 41.59 -8.51 -21.37
C SER A 147 41.55 -9.77 -20.51
N SER A 148 40.61 -9.89 -19.57
CA SER A 148 40.39 -11.14 -18.83
C SER A 148 39.75 -12.22 -19.71
N THR A 149 38.75 -11.88 -20.52
CA THR A 149 38.16 -12.81 -21.50
C THR A 149 39.13 -13.11 -22.63
N GLY A 150 39.91 -12.13 -23.10
CA GLY A 150 40.93 -12.30 -24.13
C GLY A 150 42.08 -13.19 -23.70
N LYS A 151 42.58 -13.06 -22.46
CA LYS A 151 43.59 -13.96 -21.88
C LYS A 151 43.05 -15.38 -21.63
N ALA A 152 41.76 -15.53 -21.40
CA ALA A 152 41.10 -16.83 -21.32
C ALA A 152 40.90 -17.44 -22.73
N ALA A 153 40.57 -16.62 -23.73
CA ALA A 153 40.36 -17.04 -25.12
C ALA A 153 41.64 -17.42 -25.87
N THR A 154 42.82 -16.92 -25.47
CA THR A 154 44.10 -17.36 -26.07
C THR A 154 44.47 -18.79 -25.69
N ASN A 155 43.82 -19.40 -24.69
CA ASN A 155 44.14 -20.74 -24.19
C ASN A 155 42.98 -21.74 -24.29
N ALA A 156 41.79 -21.34 -24.75
CA ALA A 156 40.61 -22.21 -24.85
C ALA A 156 39.94 -22.08 -26.22
N HIS A 157 39.41 -23.19 -26.74
CA HIS A 157 38.70 -23.21 -28.02
C HIS A 157 37.40 -22.40 -27.91
N ILE A 158 37.05 -21.64 -28.96
CA ILE A 158 35.92 -20.69 -28.96
C ILE A 158 34.61 -21.39 -28.59
N ASP A 159 34.44 -22.64 -29.01
CA ASP A 159 33.25 -23.46 -28.70
C ASP A 159 33.11 -23.79 -27.20
N ASP A 160 34.22 -23.95 -26.47
CA ASP A 160 34.18 -24.21 -25.01
C ASP A 160 33.76 -22.95 -24.24
N LEU A 161 34.14 -21.79 -24.74
CA LEU A 161 33.80 -20.49 -24.15
C LEU A 161 32.32 -20.14 -24.40
N VAL A 162 31.81 -20.50 -25.59
CA VAL A 162 30.38 -20.42 -25.92
C VAL A 162 29.58 -21.39 -25.06
N ARG A 163 30.02 -22.65 -24.89
CA ARG A 163 29.38 -23.63 -23.99
C ARG A 163 29.37 -23.18 -22.53
N GLN A 164 30.45 -22.56 -22.04
CA GLN A 164 30.52 -22.06 -20.66
C GLN A 164 29.57 -20.87 -20.40
N LYS A 165 29.37 -19.99 -21.38
CA LYS A 165 28.54 -18.78 -21.24
C LYS A 165 27.09 -18.97 -21.66
N ALA A 166 26.82 -19.78 -22.68
CA ALA A 166 25.50 -20.02 -23.23
C ALA A 166 24.86 -21.33 -22.75
N GLY A 167 25.63 -22.20 -22.07
CA GLY A 167 25.18 -23.55 -21.69
C GLY A 167 25.19 -24.53 -22.87
N ASP A 168 25.10 -25.83 -22.58
CA ASP A 168 24.98 -26.86 -23.61
C ASP A 168 23.65 -26.73 -24.37
N LEU A 169 23.71 -26.86 -25.70
CA LEU A 169 22.51 -26.84 -26.53
C LEU A 169 21.59 -28.01 -26.14
N PRO A 170 20.28 -27.78 -25.89
CA PRO A 170 19.36 -28.86 -25.61
C PRO A 170 19.27 -29.79 -26.82
N ALA A 171 19.32 -31.09 -26.57
CA ALA A 171 19.20 -32.11 -27.62
C ALA A 171 17.90 -31.90 -28.42
N PRO A 172 17.94 -31.96 -29.76
CA PRO A 172 16.73 -31.83 -30.57
C PRO A 172 15.77 -32.98 -30.21
N PRO A 173 14.47 -32.71 -30.01
CA PRO A 173 13.53 -33.76 -29.64
C PRO A 173 13.45 -34.79 -30.78
N SER A 174 13.94 -36.00 -30.49
CA SER A 174 13.76 -37.17 -31.32
C SER A 174 12.27 -37.36 -31.59
N VAL A 175 11.91 -37.34 -32.87
CA VAL A 175 10.56 -37.55 -33.38
C VAL A 175 10.09 -38.95 -32.98
N GLN A 176 9.44 -39.03 -31.82
CA GLN A 176 8.46 -40.06 -31.51
C GLN A 176 7.22 -39.33 -31.04
N GLN A 177 6.24 -39.23 -31.94
CA GLN A 177 4.91 -38.75 -31.61
C GLN A 177 4.32 -39.68 -30.54
N PRO A 178 4.00 -39.19 -29.33
CA PRO A 178 3.02 -39.89 -28.53
C PRO A 178 1.65 -39.62 -29.17
N THR A 179 0.99 -40.71 -29.52
CA THR A 179 -0.44 -40.79 -29.81
C THR A 179 -1.23 -39.93 -28.81
N TYR A 180 -1.84 -38.85 -29.30
CA TYR A 180 -2.77 -38.02 -28.55
C TYR A 180 -4.06 -38.80 -28.29
N THR A 181 -4.21 -39.34 -27.08
CA THR A 181 -5.49 -39.92 -26.60
C THR A 181 -6.05 -39.22 -25.36
N GLU A 182 -5.53 -38.05 -24.98
CA GLU A 182 -6.21 -37.17 -24.03
C GLU A 182 -6.10 -35.75 -24.56
N LYS A 183 -7.23 -35.07 -24.74
CA LYS A 183 -7.26 -33.62 -24.97
C LYS A 183 -6.69 -32.96 -23.72
N PRO A 184 -5.46 -32.41 -23.72
CA PRO A 184 -5.04 -31.59 -22.61
C PRO A 184 -5.95 -30.37 -22.62
N ASP A 185 -6.59 -30.12 -21.48
CA ASP A 185 -7.47 -28.99 -21.22
C ASP A 185 -6.85 -27.72 -21.80
N VAL A 186 -7.41 -27.25 -22.92
CA VAL A 186 -6.90 -26.10 -23.67
C VAL A 186 -6.89 -24.88 -22.78
N ASP A 187 -7.82 -24.82 -21.83
CA ASP A 187 -7.92 -23.75 -20.85
C ASP A 187 -6.73 -23.75 -19.88
N SER A 188 -6.25 -24.90 -19.43
CA SER A 188 -5.02 -24.99 -18.62
C SER A 188 -3.79 -24.43 -19.34
N ARG A 189 -3.63 -24.73 -20.64
CA ARG A 189 -2.52 -24.19 -21.46
C ARG A 189 -2.70 -22.71 -21.76
N VAL A 190 -3.93 -22.25 -21.98
CA VAL A 190 -4.24 -20.83 -22.15
C VAL A 190 -3.98 -20.06 -20.86
N LEU A 191 -4.28 -20.65 -19.70
CA LEU A 191 -3.97 -20.05 -18.39
C LEU A 191 -2.46 -20.01 -18.14
N GLU A 192 -1.72 -21.05 -18.53
CA GLU A 192 -0.27 -21.07 -18.45
C GLU A 192 0.36 -20.01 -19.38
N LEU A 193 -0.16 -19.88 -20.60
CA LEU A 193 0.23 -18.84 -21.55
C LEU A 193 -0.09 -17.44 -21.00
N LYS A 194 -1.31 -17.21 -20.49
CA LYS A 194 -1.70 -15.93 -19.87
C LYS A 194 -0.79 -15.59 -18.69
N LYS A 195 -0.46 -16.58 -17.86
CA LYS A 195 0.47 -16.41 -16.73
C LYS A 195 1.89 -16.06 -17.23
N ALA A 196 2.37 -16.73 -18.27
CA ALA A 196 3.67 -16.43 -18.89
C ALA A 196 3.70 -15.03 -19.51
N ILE A 197 2.63 -14.61 -20.20
CA ILE A 197 2.50 -13.27 -20.78
C ILE A 197 2.49 -12.21 -19.68
N ILE A 198 1.75 -12.42 -18.59
CA ILE A 198 1.74 -11.47 -17.46
C ILE A 198 3.12 -11.41 -16.78
N ALA A 199 3.79 -12.54 -16.61
CA ALA A 199 5.13 -12.59 -16.02
C ALA A 199 6.18 -11.88 -16.90
N THR A 200 6.13 -12.09 -18.21
CA THR A 200 7.02 -11.43 -19.17
C THR A 200 6.72 -9.94 -19.28
N LYS A 201 5.46 -9.52 -19.31
CA LYS A 201 5.04 -8.11 -19.27
C LYS A 201 5.58 -7.40 -18.01
N ARG A 202 5.41 -8.01 -16.83
CA ARG A 202 5.99 -7.46 -15.58
C ARG A 202 7.50 -7.33 -15.65
N ARG A 203 8.19 -8.31 -16.24
CA ARG A 203 9.65 -8.27 -16.42
C ARG A 203 10.08 -7.16 -17.38
N MET A 204 9.32 -6.94 -18.46
CA MET A 204 9.53 -5.84 -19.39
C MET A 204 9.30 -4.49 -18.72
N ASP A 205 8.21 -4.34 -17.97
CA ASP A 205 7.91 -3.11 -17.23
C ASP A 205 8.99 -2.78 -16.18
N LEU A 206 9.58 -3.80 -15.54
CA LEU A 206 10.70 -3.60 -14.62
C LEU A 206 11.99 -3.17 -15.34
N LEU A 207 12.22 -3.66 -16.56
CA LEU A 207 13.38 -3.27 -17.37
C LEU A 207 13.22 -1.84 -17.91
N THR A 208 12.04 -1.47 -18.40
CA THR A 208 11.77 -0.11 -18.89
C THR A 208 11.78 0.93 -17.77
N THR A 209 11.30 0.58 -16.58
CA THR A 209 11.37 1.45 -15.39
C THR A 209 12.78 1.53 -14.78
N SER A 210 13.61 0.50 -14.96
CA SER A 210 15.03 0.53 -14.58
C SER A 210 15.86 1.39 -15.54
N ASP A 211 15.67 1.26 -16.85
CA ASP A 211 16.40 2.03 -17.87
C ASP A 211 16.09 3.54 -17.82
N SER A 212 14.86 3.90 -17.44
CA SER A 212 14.46 5.31 -17.24
C SER A 212 15.05 5.95 -15.97
N ARG A 213 15.58 5.15 -15.03
CA ARG A 213 16.22 5.65 -13.79
C ARG A 213 17.74 5.73 -13.87
N SER A 214 18.40 5.07 -14.82
CA SER A 214 19.86 4.98 -14.91
C SER A 214 20.53 5.90 -15.94
N ASN A 215 19.78 6.68 -16.73
CA ASN A 215 20.33 7.45 -17.85
C ASN A 215 20.02 8.97 -17.76
N ASP A 216 20.55 9.64 -16.74
CA ASP A 216 20.43 11.09 -16.59
C ASP A 216 21.68 11.81 -17.13
N GLY A 217 21.49 12.56 -18.22
CA GLY A 217 22.50 13.49 -18.75
C GLY A 217 22.55 13.58 -20.27
N THR A 218 23.13 12.59 -20.96
CA THR A 218 23.44 12.68 -22.40
C THR A 218 22.62 11.73 -23.28
N SER A 219 21.99 10.72 -22.69
CA SER A 219 21.15 9.75 -23.42
C SER A 219 19.69 10.18 -23.53
N ARG A 220 19.24 11.24 -22.84
CA ARG A 220 17.83 11.66 -22.88
C ARG A 220 17.41 12.12 -24.27
N GLN A 221 18.30 12.70 -25.07
CA GLN A 221 17.97 13.16 -26.42
C GLN A 221 17.80 11.99 -27.40
N THR A 222 18.74 11.04 -27.41
CA THR A 222 18.62 9.83 -28.24
C THR A 222 17.54 8.88 -27.73
N GLN A 223 17.28 8.79 -26.42
CA GLN A 223 16.18 7.99 -25.87
C GLN A 223 14.83 8.67 -26.06
N SER A 224 14.73 10.01 -26.04
CA SER A 224 13.48 10.69 -26.42
C SER A 224 13.20 10.59 -27.91
N GLU A 225 14.24 10.59 -28.74
CA GLU A 225 14.12 10.35 -30.18
C GLU A 225 13.74 8.88 -30.46
N VAL A 226 14.36 7.91 -29.79
CA VAL A 226 14.01 6.48 -29.90
C VAL A 226 12.61 6.22 -29.34
N ALA A 227 12.23 6.84 -28.21
CA ALA A 227 10.88 6.74 -27.66
C ALA A 227 9.86 7.44 -28.54
N GLY A 228 10.20 8.57 -29.17
CA GLY A 228 9.36 9.26 -30.14
C GLY A 228 9.18 8.45 -31.43
N LEU A 229 10.25 7.81 -31.92
CA LEU A 229 10.19 6.89 -33.06
C LEU A 229 9.41 5.62 -32.73
N GLN A 230 9.54 5.10 -31.52
CA GLN A 230 8.76 3.96 -31.06
C GLN A 230 7.28 4.31 -30.88
N ALA A 231 6.97 5.51 -30.38
CA ALA A 231 5.60 6.03 -30.32
C ALA A 231 5.02 6.26 -31.71
N ALA A 232 5.79 6.84 -32.64
CA ALA A 232 5.38 7.00 -34.03
C ALA A 232 5.17 5.64 -34.73
N LEU A 233 6.02 4.64 -34.44
CA LEU A 233 5.85 3.29 -34.96
C LEU A 233 4.60 2.63 -34.38
N GLN A 234 4.32 2.81 -33.09
CA GLN A 234 3.10 2.32 -32.45
C GLN A 234 1.86 3.01 -33.02
N GLU A 235 1.91 4.32 -33.24
CA GLU A 235 0.83 5.07 -33.87
C GLU A 235 0.60 4.63 -35.32
N LEU A 236 1.67 4.41 -36.09
CA LEU A 236 1.59 3.88 -37.45
C LEU A 236 1.09 2.43 -37.46
N THR A 237 1.44 1.63 -36.46
CA THR A 237 0.93 0.26 -36.30
C THR A 237 -0.56 0.27 -35.97
N ILE A 238 -1.00 1.11 -35.04
CA ILE A 238 -2.42 1.31 -34.71
C ILE A 238 -3.18 1.83 -35.93
N TRP A 239 -2.60 2.77 -36.67
CA TRP A 239 -3.19 3.29 -37.90
C TRP A 239 -3.27 2.20 -38.98
N MET A 240 -2.23 1.38 -39.16
CA MET A 240 -2.27 0.24 -40.09
C MET A 240 -3.27 -0.81 -39.63
N GLU A 241 -3.37 -1.10 -38.35
CA GLU A 241 -4.36 -2.04 -37.79
C GLU A 241 -5.78 -1.50 -37.97
N ASP A 242 -6.00 -0.20 -37.78
CA ASP A 242 -7.26 0.48 -38.05
C ASP A 242 -7.60 0.42 -39.55
N GLN A 243 -6.65 0.75 -40.44
CA GLN A 243 -6.84 0.62 -41.89
C GLN A 243 -7.05 -0.83 -42.33
N LEU A 244 -6.36 -1.81 -41.74
CA LEU A 244 -6.57 -3.23 -42.00
C LEU A 244 -7.90 -3.73 -41.43
N SER A 245 -8.41 -3.13 -40.35
CA SER A 245 -9.76 -3.42 -39.81
C SER A 245 -10.86 -2.85 -40.71
N VAL A 246 -10.62 -1.69 -41.32
CA VAL A 246 -11.51 -1.08 -42.32
C VAL A 246 -11.49 -1.90 -43.62
N ILE A 247 -10.32 -2.35 -44.07
CA ILE A 247 -10.20 -3.23 -45.25
C ILE A 247 -10.79 -4.62 -44.98
N GLY A 248 -10.60 -5.17 -43.78
CA GLY A 248 -11.21 -6.42 -43.33
C GLY A 248 -12.72 -6.35 -43.14
N SER A 249 -13.26 -5.15 -42.88
CA SER A 249 -14.71 -4.89 -42.79
C SER A 249 -15.33 -4.55 -44.16
N ALA A 250 -14.54 -4.06 -45.12
CA ALA A 250 -15.00 -3.76 -46.48
C ALA A 250 -15.14 -5.00 -47.38
N GLU A 251 -14.46 -6.11 -47.07
CA GLU A 251 -14.59 -7.39 -47.81
C GLU A 251 -15.64 -8.34 -47.19
N GLY A 252 -16.26 -7.94 -46.07
CA GLY A 252 -17.21 -8.77 -45.31
C GLY A 252 -18.69 -8.39 -45.43
N ASP A 253 -19.04 -7.33 -46.14
CA ASP A 253 -20.43 -6.89 -46.27
C ASP A 253 -21.09 -7.48 -47.52
N SER A 254 -21.33 -8.79 -47.46
CA SER A 254 -22.31 -9.44 -48.30
C SER A 254 -23.03 -10.53 -47.51
N GLN A 255 -24.30 -10.23 -47.24
CA GLN A 255 -25.33 -11.11 -46.71
C GLN A 255 -25.24 -11.54 -45.23
N ALA A 256 -25.91 -10.75 -44.40
CA ALA A 256 -27.11 -11.19 -43.67
C ALA A 256 -27.17 -12.67 -43.25
N ALA A 257 -26.81 -12.94 -42.00
CA ALA A 257 -27.60 -13.74 -41.05
C ALA A 257 -26.93 -13.71 -39.67
N PRO A 258 -27.51 -13.05 -38.64
CA PRO A 258 -27.07 -13.32 -37.29
C PRO A 258 -27.73 -14.61 -36.76
N PRO A 259 -26.97 -15.38 -35.96
CA PRO A 259 -27.34 -16.70 -35.47
C PRO A 259 -28.33 -16.62 -34.30
N THR A 260 -29.14 -17.66 -34.21
CA THR A 260 -29.93 -18.04 -33.03
C THR A 260 -29.06 -18.15 -31.76
N PRO A 261 -29.49 -17.59 -30.62
CA PRO A 261 -28.96 -17.98 -29.32
C PRO A 261 -29.76 -19.17 -28.75
N PRO A 262 -29.15 -20.06 -27.97
CA PRO A 262 -29.88 -21.09 -27.26
C PRO A 262 -30.49 -20.55 -25.96
N THR A 263 -31.71 -21.00 -25.71
CA THR A 263 -32.29 -21.30 -24.38
C THR A 263 -32.83 -20.14 -23.55
N GLY A 264 -34.10 -20.31 -23.14
CA GLY A 264 -34.58 -19.85 -21.84
C GLY A 264 -35.59 -18.71 -21.85
N GLU A 265 -36.86 -19.09 -22.01
CA GLU A 265 -38.07 -18.55 -21.38
C GLU A 265 -38.07 -17.11 -20.82
N GLN A 266 -38.98 -16.32 -21.41
CA GLN A 266 -39.84 -15.30 -20.78
C GLN A 266 -39.18 -14.12 -20.03
N ALA A 267 -39.13 -12.95 -20.69
CA ALA A 267 -39.81 -11.72 -20.24
C ALA A 267 -39.47 -10.53 -21.15
N ASN A 268 -40.42 -9.60 -21.23
CA ASN A 268 -40.27 -8.19 -21.64
C ASN A 268 -40.40 -7.83 -23.12
N SER A 269 -41.65 -7.88 -23.60
CA SER A 269 -42.13 -7.08 -24.74
C SER A 269 -42.12 -5.56 -24.47
N GLU A 270 -41.82 -5.11 -23.24
CA GLU A 270 -41.70 -3.70 -22.82
C GLU A 270 -40.27 -3.14 -22.99
N ALA A 271 -39.24 -3.98 -23.17
CA ALA A 271 -37.86 -3.50 -23.32
C ALA A 271 -37.59 -2.90 -24.71
N THR A 272 -38.32 -3.36 -25.73
CA THR A 272 -38.19 -2.88 -27.11
C THR A 272 -38.90 -1.55 -27.36
N THR A 273 -39.98 -1.24 -26.62
CA THR A 273 -40.62 0.09 -26.71
C THR A 273 -39.68 1.12 -26.11
N ASN A 274 -39.19 0.89 -24.88
CA ASN A 274 -38.28 1.81 -24.19
C ASN A 274 -37.03 2.13 -25.02
N SER A 275 -36.51 1.17 -25.78
CA SER A 275 -35.38 1.40 -26.69
C SER A 275 -35.72 2.30 -27.88
N VAL A 276 -36.96 2.28 -28.39
CA VAL A 276 -37.40 3.15 -29.49
C VAL A 276 -37.68 4.56 -28.98
N GLU A 277 -38.27 4.68 -27.79
CA GLU A 277 -38.44 5.99 -27.13
C GLU A 277 -37.09 6.63 -26.78
N ASP A 278 -36.10 5.85 -26.31
CA ASP A 278 -34.73 6.33 -26.05
C ASP A 278 -34.02 6.79 -27.34
N ILE A 279 -34.21 6.07 -28.46
CA ILE A 279 -33.67 6.49 -29.77
C ILE A 279 -34.33 7.79 -30.23
N GLY A 280 -35.63 7.95 -29.99
CA GLY A 280 -36.36 9.20 -30.27
C GLY A 280 -35.78 10.38 -29.48
N ALA A 281 -35.58 10.20 -28.16
CA ALA A 281 -34.99 11.22 -27.29
C ALA A 281 -33.56 11.61 -27.71
N LEU A 282 -32.74 10.63 -28.13
CA LEU A 282 -31.39 10.89 -28.65
C LEU A 282 -31.41 11.68 -29.98
N TYR A 283 -32.41 11.42 -30.83
CA TYR A 283 -32.57 12.17 -32.07
C TYR A 283 -33.05 13.60 -31.83
N ASP A 284 -33.92 13.82 -30.85
CA ASP A 284 -34.36 15.16 -30.44
C ASP A 284 -33.19 15.96 -29.86
N ASP A 285 -32.38 15.36 -28.98
CA ASP A 285 -31.15 15.97 -28.45
C ASP A 285 -30.15 16.33 -29.55
N TYR A 286 -30.03 15.49 -30.58
CA TYR A 286 -29.18 15.76 -31.74
C TYR A 286 -29.71 16.93 -32.59
N ILE A 287 -31.03 17.01 -32.80
CA ILE A 287 -31.65 18.12 -33.53
C ILE A 287 -31.46 19.43 -32.76
N ASP A 288 -31.72 19.44 -31.45
CA ASP A 288 -31.49 20.57 -30.56
C ASP A 288 -30.03 21.06 -30.59
N ALA A 289 -29.08 20.13 -30.53
CA ALA A 289 -27.66 20.45 -30.62
C ALA A 289 -27.31 21.06 -31.99
N ARG A 290 -27.93 20.56 -33.07
CA ARG A 290 -27.72 21.05 -34.44
C ARG A 290 -28.36 22.43 -34.64
N GLU A 291 -29.52 22.70 -34.05
CA GLU A 291 -30.14 24.03 -34.07
C GLU A 291 -29.33 25.05 -33.26
N ARG A 292 -28.78 24.66 -32.10
CA ARG A 292 -27.84 25.49 -31.33
C ARG A 292 -26.56 25.79 -32.12
N LEU A 293 -26.06 24.82 -32.88
CA LEU A 293 -24.91 25.02 -33.75
C LEU A 293 -25.24 26.00 -34.90
N ILE A 294 -26.40 25.81 -35.55
CA ILE A 294 -26.83 26.69 -36.65
C ILE A 294 -27.09 28.11 -36.14
N THR A 295 -27.68 28.29 -34.96
CA THR A 295 -27.92 29.61 -34.36
C THR A 295 -26.61 30.29 -33.95
N THR A 296 -25.64 29.56 -33.40
CA THR A 296 -24.31 30.12 -33.07
C THR A 296 -23.49 30.49 -34.32
N ILE A 297 -23.65 29.75 -35.42
CA ILE A 297 -23.01 30.06 -36.71
C ILE A 297 -23.68 31.26 -37.40
N ASN A 298 -25.02 31.33 -37.38
CA ASN A 298 -25.79 32.38 -38.06
C ASN A 298 -25.87 33.69 -37.25
N SER A 299 -25.68 33.64 -35.94
CA SER A 299 -25.57 34.80 -35.06
C SER A 299 -24.23 34.74 -34.31
N PRO A 300 -23.11 35.09 -34.97
CA PRO A 300 -21.86 35.26 -34.24
C PRO A 300 -22.10 36.34 -33.16
N PRO A 301 -21.73 36.10 -31.89
CA PRO A 301 -21.97 37.07 -30.84
C PRO A 301 -21.22 38.37 -31.17
N SER A 302 -21.98 39.40 -31.58
CA SER A 302 -21.48 40.76 -31.72
C SER A 302 -20.82 41.18 -30.41
N THR A 303 -19.51 41.36 -30.46
CA THR A 303 -18.72 41.95 -29.39
C THR A 303 -19.07 43.43 -29.26
N THR A 304 -20.11 43.73 -28.48
CA THR A 304 -20.39 45.07 -27.96
C THR A 304 -21.00 44.81 -26.57
N THR A 305 -20.49 45.31 -25.45
CA THR A 305 -20.28 46.73 -25.13
C THR A 305 -19.61 46.82 -23.75
N THR A 306 -18.65 47.71 -23.55
CA THR A 306 -18.74 48.81 -22.55
C THR A 306 -17.62 49.82 -22.75
N PRO A 307 -17.85 51.10 -22.41
CA PRO A 307 -17.24 52.26 -23.05
C PRO A 307 -16.09 52.85 -22.22
N ASP A 308 -15.14 53.56 -22.85
CA ASP A 308 -14.89 54.99 -22.62
C ASP A 308 -13.80 55.53 -23.56
N ASN A 309 -14.04 56.76 -24.02
CA ASN A 309 -13.20 57.76 -24.67
C ASN A 309 -11.78 57.40 -25.12
N SER A 310 -11.50 57.58 -26.41
CA SER A 310 -10.71 58.73 -26.90
C SER A 310 -10.67 58.78 -28.44
N ARG A 311 -11.02 59.95 -28.95
CA ARG A 311 -10.88 60.38 -30.34
C ARG A 311 -9.51 60.05 -30.92
N SER A 312 -9.48 59.53 -32.15
CA SER A 312 -8.57 60.07 -33.17
C SER A 312 -9.11 59.77 -34.57
N MET A 313 -9.41 60.84 -35.30
CA MET A 313 -9.62 60.82 -36.73
C MET A 313 -8.31 60.42 -37.43
N SER A 314 -8.35 59.45 -38.34
CA SER A 314 -7.46 59.47 -39.50
C SER A 314 -8.10 58.77 -40.69
N ARG A 315 -8.39 59.62 -41.69
CA ARG A 315 -8.62 59.39 -43.12
C ARG A 315 -8.26 58.01 -43.69
N SER A 316 -9.20 57.45 -44.47
CA SER A 316 -8.98 56.36 -45.45
C SER A 316 -7.92 56.70 -46.50
N PRO A 317 -7.36 55.68 -47.15
CA PRO A 317 -7.74 55.44 -48.55
C PRO A 317 -7.98 53.93 -48.87
N PRO A 318 -8.43 53.59 -50.09
CA PRO A 318 -9.37 52.49 -50.33
C PRO A 318 -8.70 51.15 -50.60
N ASN A 319 -9.52 50.13 -50.37
CA ASN A 319 -9.49 48.77 -50.87
C ASN A 319 -8.31 48.38 -51.78
N ARG A 320 -7.38 47.63 -51.21
CA ARG A 320 -6.67 46.58 -51.93
C ARG A 320 -6.94 45.29 -51.17
N ASP A 321 -7.80 44.46 -51.74
CA ASP A 321 -7.96 43.05 -51.42
C ASP A 321 -6.62 42.34 -51.67
N ILE A 322 -5.71 42.49 -50.72
CA ILE A 322 -4.66 41.52 -50.47
C ILE A 322 -5.31 40.60 -49.46
N GLU A 323 -5.67 39.39 -49.87
CA GLU A 323 -5.82 38.27 -48.94
C GLU A 323 -4.51 38.17 -48.15
N ARG A 324 -4.39 38.95 -47.08
CA ARG A 324 -3.41 38.72 -46.04
C ARG A 324 -3.83 37.37 -45.48
N ARG A 325 -3.15 36.33 -45.94
CA ARG A 325 -3.06 35.05 -45.24
C ARG A 325 -2.52 35.41 -43.86
N THR A 326 -3.43 35.71 -42.93
CA THR A 326 -3.11 35.99 -41.54
C THR A 326 -2.35 34.77 -41.07
N SER A 327 -1.12 34.99 -40.63
CA SER A 327 -0.32 33.86 -40.18
C SER A 327 -1.07 33.20 -39.02
N PRO A 328 -1.12 31.87 -38.91
CA PRO A 328 -1.81 31.20 -37.80
C PRO A 328 -1.27 31.65 -36.42
N ALA A 329 -0.08 32.25 -36.37
CA ALA A 329 0.46 32.89 -35.18
C ALA A 329 -0.30 34.18 -34.79
N GLU A 330 -0.74 35.00 -35.75
CA GLU A 330 -1.50 36.22 -35.50
C GLU A 330 -2.93 35.93 -35.02
N THR A 331 -3.53 34.81 -35.43
CA THR A 331 -4.85 34.38 -34.95
C THR A 331 -4.80 33.73 -33.57
N LEU A 332 -3.70 33.05 -33.22
CA LEU A 332 -3.56 32.37 -31.93
C LEU A 332 -3.10 33.31 -30.80
N LEU A 333 -2.33 34.37 -31.11
CA LEU A 333 -1.76 35.31 -30.14
C LEU A 333 -2.75 35.84 -29.07
N PRO A 334 -3.98 36.28 -29.43
CA PRO A 334 -4.97 36.73 -28.45
C PRO A 334 -5.44 35.62 -27.50
N HIS A 335 -5.41 34.36 -27.95
CA HIS A 335 -5.89 33.21 -27.21
C HIS A 335 -4.80 32.53 -26.35
N ILE A 336 -3.52 32.81 -26.58
CA ILE A 336 -2.40 32.21 -25.82
C ILE A 336 -2.56 32.43 -24.32
N ARG A 337 -2.99 33.62 -23.87
CA ARG A 337 -3.20 33.89 -22.45
C ARG A 337 -4.33 33.02 -21.87
N ARG A 338 -5.40 32.80 -22.64
CA ARG A 338 -6.51 31.92 -22.26
C ARG A 338 -6.05 30.46 -22.22
N LEU A 339 -5.37 29.99 -23.25
CA LEU A 339 -4.81 28.63 -23.33
C LEU A 339 -3.76 28.36 -22.22
N ALA A 340 -2.95 29.35 -21.88
CA ALA A 340 -2.05 29.28 -20.76
C ALA A 340 -2.84 29.15 -19.45
N SER A 341 -3.85 30.00 -19.21
CA SER A 341 -4.67 29.88 -18.00
C SER A 341 -5.40 28.54 -17.90
N THR A 342 -5.91 27.99 -19.01
CA THR A 342 -6.56 26.67 -19.00
C THR A 342 -5.58 25.56 -18.68
N LYS A 343 -4.36 25.59 -19.25
CA LYS A 343 -3.31 24.62 -18.91
C LYS A 343 -2.94 24.69 -17.43
N TRP A 344 -2.86 25.89 -16.86
CA TRP A 344 -2.57 26.06 -15.43
C TRP A 344 -3.69 25.51 -14.55
N ASN A 345 -4.95 25.76 -14.93
CA ASN A 345 -6.11 25.21 -14.24
C ASN A 345 -6.17 23.68 -14.34
N GLU A 346 -5.87 23.13 -15.51
CA GLU A 346 -5.77 21.68 -15.74
C GLU A 346 -4.70 21.06 -14.83
N GLN A 347 -3.51 21.65 -14.79
CA GLN A 347 -2.43 21.17 -13.92
C GLN A 347 -2.83 21.25 -12.43
N ALA A 348 -3.48 22.33 -12.01
CA ALA A 348 -3.99 22.47 -10.65
C ALA A 348 -5.06 21.43 -10.32
N LEU A 349 -5.97 21.13 -11.26
CA LEU A 349 -7.02 20.13 -11.08
C LEU A 349 -6.46 18.71 -11.05
N ILE A 350 -5.44 18.40 -11.86
CA ILE A 350 -4.70 17.13 -11.79
C ILE A 350 -4.02 16.99 -10.42
N GLN A 351 -3.38 18.05 -9.92
CA GLN A 351 -2.76 18.02 -8.60
C GLN A 351 -3.80 17.81 -7.48
N GLN A 352 -4.93 18.51 -7.54
CA GLN A 352 -6.00 18.37 -6.55
C GLN A 352 -6.64 16.97 -6.60
N SER A 353 -6.92 16.45 -7.80
CA SER A 353 -7.48 15.10 -7.94
C SER A 353 -6.52 14.02 -7.44
N ALA A 354 -5.22 14.14 -7.69
CA ALA A 354 -4.21 13.25 -7.15
C ALA A 354 -4.12 13.34 -5.62
N TYR A 355 -4.20 14.56 -5.07
CA TYR A 355 -4.22 14.78 -3.62
C TYR A 355 -5.45 14.15 -2.97
N LEU A 356 -6.65 14.36 -3.53
CA LEU A 356 -7.89 13.78 -3.01
C LEU A 356 -7.88 12.25 -3.09
N ARG A 357 -7.40 11.66 -4.19
CA ARG A 357 -7.24 10.20 -4.31
C ARG A 357 -6.33 9.65 -3.22
N ARG A 358 -5.23 10.35 -2.93
CA ARG A 358 -4.33 9.97 -1.83
C ARG A 358 -5.03 10.07 -0.49
N GLN A 359 -5.77 11.16 -0.23
CA GLN A 359 -6.52 11.33 1.01
C GLN A 359 -7.60 10.26 1.21
N ILE A 360 -8.34 9.92 0.15
CA ILE A 360 -9.34 8.85 0.17
C ILE A 360 -8.67 7.52 0.50
N SER A 361 -7.57 7.17 -0.18
CA SER A 361 -6.86 5.93 0.10
C SER A 361 -6.29 5.87 1.53
N THR A 362 -5.83 7.01 2.08
CA THR A 362 -5.40 7.05 3.48
C THR A 362 -6.56 6.87 4.45
N ALA A 363 -7.69 7.51 4.20
CA ALA A 363 -8.89 7.38 5.03
C ALA A 363 -9.46 5.95 4.95
N GLU A 364 -9.55 5.35 3.76
CA GLU A 364 -9.95 3.96 3.59
C GLU A 364 -9.03 2.98 4.34
N GLY A 365 -7.73 3.25 4.32
CA GLY A 365 -6.75 2.45 5.07
C GLY A 365 -6.88 2.62 6.59
N GLU A 366 -7.27 3.80 7.07
CA GLU A 366 -7.57 4.05 8.49
C GLU A 366 -8.87 3.38 8.91
N ASP A 367 -9.93 3.49 8.10
CA ASP A 367 -11.23 2.85 8.34
C ASP A 367 -11.11 1.33 8.37
N GLN A 368 -10.35 0.73 7.44
CA GLN A 368 -10.09 -0.72 7.47
C GLN A 368 -9.35 -1.15 8.73
N ARG A 369 -8.39 -0.36 9.22
CA ARG A 369 -7.70 -0.65 10.49
C ARG A 369 -8.63 -0.53 11.68
N LEU A 370 -9.50 0.48 11.70
CA LEU A 370 -10.49 0.65 12.77
C LEU A 370 -11.49 -0.49 12.77
N ILE A 371 -12.01 -0.91 11.62
CA ILE A 371 -12.92 -2.05 11.49
C ILE A 371 -12.25 -3.34 11.98
N LEU A 372 -11.00 -3.60 11.57
CA LEU A 372 -10.24 -4.76 12.05
C LEU A 372 -10.04 -4.73 13.56
N ARG A 373 -9.67 -3.58 14.12
CA ARG A 373 -9.52 -3.41 15.56
C ARG A 373 -10.84 -3.64 16.29
N LEU A 374 -11.94 -3.09 15.79
CA LEU A 374 -13.28 -3.33 16.34
C LEU A 374 -13.69 -4.79 16.22
N ALA A 375 -13.29 -5.49 15.16
CA ALA A 375 -13.54 -6.92 14.99
C ALA A 375 -12.76 -7.74 16.02
N ASP A 376 -11.49 -7.38 16.26
CA ASP A 376 -10.65 -8.03 17.26
C ASP A 376 -11.10 -7.74 18.71
N GLU A 377 -11.68 -6.55 18.97
CA GLU A 377 -12.26 -6.18 20.27
C GLU A 377 -13.68 -6.76 20.47
N SER A 378 -14.39 -7.07 19.38
CA SER A 378 -15.74 -7.63 19.43
C SER A 378 -15.71 -9.13 19.68
N HIS A 379 -16.53 -9.60 20.62
CA HIS A 379 -16.78 -11.03 20.82
C HIS A 379 -17.92 -11.58 19.96
N ILE A 380 -18.55 -10.71 19.16
CA ILE A 380 -19.69 -11.07 18.30
C ILE A 380 -19.21 -11.54 16.93
N VAL A 381 -18.09 -11.00 16.45
CA VAL A 381 -17.57 -11.27 15.10
C VAL A 381 -16.22 -11.97 15.20
N GLN A 382 -15.89 -12.83 14.23
CA GLN A 382 -14.59 -13.50 14.20
C GLN A 382 -13.44 -12.49 14.03
N PRO A 383 -12.30 -12.68 14.71
CA PRO A 383 -11.14 -11.81 14.57
C PRO A 383 -10.67 -11.78 13.12
N GLY A 384 -10.35 -10.59 12.61
CA GLY A 384 -9.98 -10.38 11.21
C GLY A 384 -11.15 -10.16 10.22
N ALA A 385 -12.40 -10.08 10.69
CA ALA A 385 -13.55 -9.74 9.86
C ALA A 385 -13.52 -8.25 9.43
N SER A 386 -12.94 -7.99 8.26
CA SER A 386 -12.83 -6.65 7.68
C SER A 386 -14.03 -6.25 6.80
N LYS A 387 -14.89 -7.20 6.43
CA LYS A 387 -16.02 -6.96 5.52
C LYS A 387 -17.30 -6.72 6.30
N GLY A 388 -18.05 -5.69 5.93
CA GLY A 388 -19.35 -5.39 6.55
C GLY A 388 -20.38 -6.53 6.44
N LYS A 389 -20.24 -7.43 5.46
CA LYS A 389 -21.09 -8.62 5.33
C LYS A 389 -20.95 -9.56 6.52
N ASP A 390 -19.73 -9.74 7.02
CA ASP A 390 -19.44 -10.65 8.14
C ASP A 390 -20.05 -10.10 9.44
N TRP A 391 -19.99 -8.78 9.63
CA TRP A 391 -20.67 -8.08 10.71
C TRP A 391 -22.21 -8.21 10.63
N ALA A 392 -22.78 -8.09 9.44
CA ALA A 392 -24.22 -8.24 9.24
C ALA A 392 -24.68 -9.69 9.48
N GLU A 393 -23.87 -10.68 9.16
CA GLU A 393 -24.15 -12.08 9.44
C GLU A 393 -24.06 -12.39 10.94
N ALA A 394 -22.96 -11.99 11.58
CA ALA A 394 -22.76 -12.14 13.01
C ALA A 394 -23.85 -11.42 13.82
N GLY A 395 -24.28 -10.23 13.40
CA GLY A 395 -25.40 -9.51 14.02
C GLY A 395 -26.73 -10.26 13.90
N ARG A 396 -26.99 -10.92 12.77
CA ARG A 396 -28.19 -11.77 12.60
C ARG A 396 -28.11 -13.02 13.47
N GLU A 397 -26.94 -13.65 13.56
CA GLU A 397 -26.73 -14.83 14.40
C GLU A 397 -26.90 -14.49 15.88
N ALA A 398 -26.27 -13.41 16.35
CA ALA A 398 -26.42 -12.92 17.72
C ALA A 398 -27.88 -12.57 18.04
N SER A 399 -28.60 -11.92 17.12
CA SER A 399 -30.03 -11.63 17.28
C SER A 399 -30.84 -12.92 17.43
N ARG A 400 -30.65 -13.91 16.55
CA ARG A 400 -31.31 -15.21 16.68
C ARG A 400 -31.01 -15.90 18.00
N ALA A 401 -29.74 -15.95 18.41
CA ALA A 401 -29.34 -16.56 19.68
C ALA A 401 -30.00 -15.86 20.88
N THR A 402 -30.12 -14.53 20.87
CA THR A 402 -30.81 -13.81 21.95
C THR A 402 -32.32 -14.08 21.97
N ILE A 403 -32.95 -14.20 20.80
CA ILE A 403 -34.38 -14.54 20.69
C ILE A 403 -34.63 -15.96 21.20
N GLU A 404 -33.78 -16.92 20.83
CA GLU A 404 -33.86 -18.29 21.28
C GLU A 404 -33.68 -18.38 22.80
N ALA A 405 -32.62 -17.78 23.36
CA ALA A 405 -32.39 -17.75 24.81
C ALA A 405 -33.52 -17.06 25.58
N ALA A 406 -34.10 -15.97 25.04
CA ALA A 406 -35.26 -15.32 25.63
C ALA A 406 -36.50 -16.22 25.59
N SER A 407 -36.73 -16.92 24.48
CA SER A 407 -37.86 -17.85 24.34
C SER A 407 -37.74 -19.05 25.29
N GLU A 408 -36.54 -19.57 25.51
CA GLU A 408 -36.28 -20.65 26.46
C GLU A 408 -36.53 -20.20 27.90
N ARG A 409 -36.02 -19.03 28.28
CA ARG A 409 -36.30 -18.43 29.59
C ARG A 409 -37.78 -18.18 29.81
N LEU A 410 -38.50 -17.74 28.77
CA LEU A 410 -39.94 -17.54 28.83
C LEU A 410 -40.66 -18.88 29.07
N LYS A 411 -40.32 -19.94 28.33
CA LYS A 411 -40.89 -21.30 28.54
C LYS A 411 -40.60 -21.84 29.94
N VAL A 412 -39.40 -21.62 30.47
CA VAL A 412 -39.05 -22.00 31.85
C VAL A 412 -39.88 -21.20 32.86
N GLY A 413 -40.04 -19.90 32.63
CA GLY A 413 -40.89 -19.02 33.44
C GLY A 413 -42.36 -19.48 33.43
N GLU A 414 -42.92 -19.80 32.28
CA GLU A 414 -44.29 -20.32 32.14
C GLU A 414 -44.48 -21.66 32.88
N LYS A 415 -43.51 -22.57 32.80
CA LYS A 415 -43.55 -23.82 33.57
C LYS A 415 -43.49 -23.56 35.07
N ALA A 416 -42.67 -22.62 35.51
CA ALA A 416 -42.56 -22.24 36.91
C ALA A 416 -43.85 -21.58 37.43
N THR A 417 -44.47 -20.68 36.65
CA THR A 417 -45.74 -20.05 37.02
C THR A 417 -46.89 -21.05 37.02
N ALA A 418 -46.94 -21.97 36.06
CA ALA A 418 -47.92 -23.06 36.05
C ALA A 418 -47.76 -24.00 37.26
N SER A 419 -46.52 -24.32 37.65
CA SER A 419 -46.24 -25.10 38.86
C SER A 419 -46.66 -24.36 40.13
N ALA A 420 -46.36 -23.06 40.22
CA ALA A 420 -46.77 -22.23 41.36
C ALA A 420 -48.31 -22.12 41.46
N ARG A 421 -48.99 -21.98 40.31
CA ARG A 421 -50.46 -21.96 40.27
C ARG A 421 -51.06 -23.28 40.76
N LYS A 422 -50.53 -24.43 40.33
CA LYS A 422 -50.98 -25.73 40.84
C LYS A 422 -50.79 -25.87 42.35
N ALA A 423 -49.64 -25.43 42.87
CA ALA A 423 -49.38 -25.45 44.31
C ALA A 423 -50.35 -24.54 45.09
N LEU A 424 -50.76 -23.40 44.53
CA LEU A 424 -51.78 -22.54 45.13
C LEU A 424 -53.17 -23.18 45.11
N GLU A 425 -53.56 -23.79 43.98
CA GLU A 425 -54.83 -24.53 43.87
C GLU A 425 -54.87 -25.69 44.88
N GLU A 426 -53.76 -26.42 45.10
CA GLU A 426 -53.67 -27.45 46.14
C GLU A 426 -53.87 -26.89 47.55
N ILE A 427 -53.30 -25.71 47.86
CA ILE A 427 -53.50 -25.05 49.17
C ILE A 427 -54.96 -24.60 49.35
N GLU A 428 -55.60 -24.08 48.29
CA GLU A 428 -57.01 -23.67 48.33
C GLU A 428 -57.97 -24.86 48.52
N HIS A 429 -57.59 -26.03 48.02
CA HIS A 429 -58.35 -27.29 48.19
C HIS A 429 -57.99 -28.06 49.46
N VAL A 430 -57.06 -27.57 50.29
CA VAL A 430 -56.92 -28.09 51.66
C VAL A 430 -58.20 -27.75 52.41
N PRO A 431 -59.01 -28.74 52.80
CA PRO A 431 -60.27 -28.45 53.49
C PRO A 431 -59.98 -27.70 54.79
N LYS A 432 -60.92 -26.87 55.22
CA LYS A 432 -60.93 -26.07 56.46
C LYS A 432 -60.85 -26.90 57.77
N VAL A 433 -60.11 -27.99 57.79
CA VAL A 433 -59.89 -28.88 58.94
C VAL A 433 -59.15 -28.14 60.07
N PHE A 434 -58.49 -27.01 59.77
CA PHE A 434 -57.86 -26.17 60.77
C PHE A 434 -58.81 -25.16 61.46
N GLU A 435 -60.02 -24.91 60.97
CA GLU A 435 -60.98 -24.07 61.72
C GLU A 435 -61.75 -24.84 62.79
N GLU A 436 -61.87 -26.18 62.69
CA GLU A 436 -62.58 -26.99 63.72
C GLU A 436 -61.70 -27.40 64.91
N SER A 437 -60.38 -27.22 64.83
CA SER A 437 -59.44 -27.55 65.92
C SER A 437 -59.13 -26.38 66.86
N SER A 438 -59.64 -25.17 66.58
CA SER A 438 -59.45 -23.98 67.45
C SER A 438 -60.58 -23.73 68.47
N PHE A 439 -61.62 -24.58 68.55
CA PHE A 439 -62.78 -24.37 69.43
C PHE A 439 -62.86 -25.35 70.62
N ARG A 440 -61.72 -25.90 71.05
CA ARG A 440 -61.62 -26.74 72.25
C ARG A 440 -60.42 -26.34 73.11
N ALA A 441 -60.54 -25.23 73.82
CA ALA A 441 -59.80 -24.91 75.03
C ALA A 441 -60.75 -24.24 76.02
#